data_AF-A0A402D691-F1
#
_entry.id   AF-A0A402D691-F1
#
_cell.length_a   1.000
_cell.length_b   1.000
_cell.length_c   1.000
_cell.angle_alpha   90.00
_cell.angle_beta   90.00
_cell.angle_gamma   90.00
#
_symmetry.space_group_name_H-M   'P 1'
#
loop_
_entity.id
_entity.type
_entity.pdbx_description
1 polymer ?
#
loop_
_entity_poly.entity_id
_entity_poly.type
_entity_poly.pdbx_seq_one_letter_code
_entity_poly.pdbx_strand_id
1 'polypeptide(L)'
;MPLGIQGRSNIAGAAAGILLGLCGASAATAAAPTTASGWTQLFQNQSSAVWDGSDQDFSYLASNGVTYWSFGDTVLGTNNAGGGLNGGWTMVANTLLMEKNGALSAATSTYPSVPNNADGKSYWADGVFEANGYLYCLSQKRDNAGACYGMELAKFQFQPNGTLTFLGMINTPSTGVAATNGDYGPATCQFSSDTVVADGYVYVFGVGNVNNIYSPRECYVARIPASSIENSAAWTFWNGSSWVTGSMSQCAPILPDGITSAKRIGGKWVLIHKPFGPYGSDVYAEVGPSPIGPWTQYDLFQSPAVSGQPTGGNYDTYYPQLHPEKPLASGKLLVSIARAGATWNDEIANAGLYKPQFYEISLPGVLTTGTVHQVAPKNAPGSRLEEYGTSQTSGTSTDIWSSNNNANQKWAFNWVGPDLWELTPQSAPALRLNVTGSGNANGVKTQVSTANGASSQRWNIVDQGSGYTALFPLCAPGKALDLDSGTSANGTSVQIWGYLPGWSEQLWQIF
;
A
#
# COMPACT_ATOMS: atom_id res chain seq x y z
N MET A 1 29.86 10.95 1.31
CA MET A 1 29.87 10.86 2.78
C MET A 1 28.53 10.29 3.18
N PRO A 2 28.44 9.19 3.96
CA PRO A 2 27.19 8.88 4.60
C PRO A 2 26.98 9.95 5.68
N LEU A 3 25.82 10.59 5.74
CA LEU A 3 25.41 11.28 6.96
C LEU A 3 25.14 10.18 8.01
N GLY A 4 26.22 9.68 8.59
CA GLY A 4 26.19 8.79 9.73
C GLY A 4 25.67 9.58 10.92
N ILE A 5 24.50 9.19 11.41
CA ILE A 5 23.94 9.70 12.65
C ILE A 5 24.83 9.18 13.78
N GLN A 6 25.85 9.93 14.20
CA GLN A 6 26.66 9.56 15.35
C GLN A 6 25.83 9.55 16.63
N GLY A 7 25.94 8.46 17.39
CA GLY A 7 25.10 8.22 18.56
C GLY A 7 25.51 8.88 19.88
N ARG A 8 24.64 8.60 20.87
CA ARG A 8 24.82 8.59 22.35
C ARG A 8 24.46 9.86 23.14
N SER A 9 23.38 9.76 23.92
CA SER A 9 23.37 9.53 25.39
C SER A 9 22.29 10.34 26.15
N ASN A 10 21.78 9.68 27.20
CA ASN A 10 20.64 10.06 28.05
C ASN A 10 20.75 11.43 28.73
N ILE A 11 19.62 12.13 28.84
CA ILE A 11 19.36 13.07 29.94
C ILE A 11 17.98 12.77 30.53
N ALA A 12 17.98 12.27 31.76
CA ALA A 12 16.79 12.17 32.61
C ALA A 12 16.51 13.54 33.26
N GLY A 13 15.25 13.98 33.27
CA GLY A 13 14.82 15.22 33.90
C GLY A 13 13.35 15.19 34.31
N ALA A 14 13.14 15.33 35.62
CA ALA A 14 11.91 15.27 36.43
C ALA A 14 10.55 15.68 35.82
N ALA A 15 9.53 14.89 36.17
CA ALA A 15 8.11 15.18 35.99
C ALA A 15 7.59 16.21 37.00
N ALA A 16 6.75 17.14 36.55
CA ALA A 16 5.84 17.91 37.39
C ALA A 16 4.44 17.88 36.75
N GLY A 17 3.48 17.27 37.44
CA GLY A 17 2.10 17.13 36.98
C GLY A 17 1.30 18.41 37.15
N ILE A 18 0.51 18.75 36.14
CA ILE A 18 -0.62 19.69 36.27
C ILE A 18 -1.85 18.98 35.71
N LEU A 19 -2.79 18.70 36.61
CA LEU A 19 -4.10 18.13 36.32
C LEU A 19 -5.01 19.28 35.85
N LEU A 20 -5.40 19.31 34.58
CA LEU A 20 -6.44 20.21 34.08
C LEU A 20 -7.61 19.37 33.56
N GLY A 21 -8.77 19.59 34.18
CA GLY A 21 -10.01 18.85 33.93
C GLY A 21 -10.52 19.05 32.50
N LEU A 22 -10.76 17.93 31.81
CA LEU A 22 -11.42 17.88 30.52
C LEU A 22 -12.94 17.82 30.74
N CYS A 23 -13.63 18.91 30.40
CA CYS A 23 -15.05 18.84 30.04
C CYS A 23 -15.16 18.11 28.70
N GLY A 24 -15.89 17.00 28.69
CA GLY A 24 -16.08 16.16 27.52
C GLY A 24 -16.90 16.87 26.44
N ALA A 25 -16.24 17.34 25.40
CA ALA A 25 -16.85 17.47 24.09
C ALA A 25 -16.54 16.17 23.31
N SER A 26 -17.57 15.41 22.95
CA SER A 26 -17.41 14.33 21.98
C SER A 26 -16.95 14.96 20.67
N ALA A 27 -15.66 14.84 20.36
CA ALA A 27 -15.13 15.26 19.06
C ALA A 27 -15.87 14.48 17.99
N ALA A 28 -16.67 15.18 17.17
CA ALA A 28 -17.13 14.62 15.91
C ALA A 28 -15.87 14.17 15.15
N THR A 29 -15.77 12.88 14.83
CA THR A 29 -14.66 12.34 14.05
C THR A 29 -14.67 13.08 12.71
N ALA A 30 -13.68 13.96 12.48
CA ALA A 30 -13.49 14.59 11.18
C ALA A 30 -13.43 13.49 10.12
N ALA A 31 -13.98 13.71 8.91
CA ALA A 31 -13.87 12.74 7.82
C ALA A 31 -12.43 12.71 7.28
N ALA A 32 -12.04 11.58 6.68
CA ALA A 32 -10.74 11.46 6.00
C ALA A 32 -10.61 12.51 4.89
N PRO A 33 -9.43 13.11 4.68
CA PRO A 33 -9.21 14.04 3.58
C PRO A 33 -9.43 13.37 2.22
N THR A 34 -9.96 14.14 1.27
CA THR A 34 -10.22 13.69 -0.11
C THR A 34 -9.37 14.42 -1.15
N THR A 35 -8.34 15.15 -0.71
CA THR A 35 -7.37 15.84 -1.57
C THR A 35 -5.95 15.63 -1.03
N ALA A 36 -4.95 15.67 -1.91
CA ALA A 36 -3.54 15.61 -1.48
C ALA A 36 -3.16 16.75 -0.52
N SER A 37 -3.69 17.96 -0.74
CA SER A 37 -3.47 19.10 0.17
C SER A 37 -4.07 18.84 1.56
N GLY A 38 -5.24 18.21 1.62
CA GLY A 38 -5.88 17.83 2.88
C GLY A 38 -5.09 16.77 3.63
N TRP A 39 -4.55 15.76 2.93
CA TRP A 39 -3.65 14.76 3.51
C TRP A 39 -2.36 15.39 4.03
N THR A 40 -1.76 16.30 3.26
CA THR A 40 -0.61 17.09 3.70
C THR A 40 -0.94 17.85 4.99
N GLN A 41 -2.07 18.57 5.03
CA GLN A 41 -2.47 19.33 6.21
C GLN A 41 -2.74 18.44 7.44
N LEU A 42 -3.33 17.26 7.23
CA LEU A 42 -3.60 16.30 8.30
C LEU A 42 -2.30 15.85 9.01
N PHE A 43 -1.24 15.57 8.26
CA PHE A 43 0.06 15.22 8.82
C PHE A 43 0.80 16.45 9.38
N GLN A 44 0.72 17.60 8.71
CA GLN A 44 1.29 18.86 9.22
C GLN A 44 0.73 19.26 10.59
N ASN A 45 -0.57 19.01 10.81
CA ASN A 45 -1.25 19.31 12.07
C ASN A 45 -0.92 18.33 13.21
N GLN A 46 -0.24 17.22 12.94
CA GLN A 46 0.21 16.36 14.03
C GLN A 46 1.23 17.11 14.89
N SER A 47 1.18 16.84 16.20
CA SER A 47 2.09 17.41 17.20
C SER A 47 1.79 16.69 18.51
N SER A 48 2.39 15.52 18.71
CA SER A 48 2.10 14.69 19.87
C SER A 48 3.27 13.81 20.31
N ALA A 49 3.20 13.33 21.56
CA ALA A 49 4.11 12.31 22.07
C ALA A 49 3.97 10.92 21.38
N VAL A 50 3.09 10.80 20.38
CA VAL A 50 2.87 9.58 19.59
C VAL A 50 3.51 9.69 18.21
N TRP A 51 3.45 10.87 17.59
CA TRP A 51 4.02 11.18 16.28
C TRP A 51 3.99 12.68 16.03
N ASP A 52 5.06 13.22 15.46
CA ASP A 52 5.11 14.58 14.93
C ASP A 52 5.73 14.65 13.51
N GLY A 53 6.72 13.81 13.21
CA GLY A 53 7.36 13.72 11.90
C GLY A 53 8.15 12.44 11.75
N SER A 54 8.39 11.97 10.53
CA SER A 54 9.11 10.72 10.29
C SER A 54 9.70 10.58 8.88
N ASP A 55 10.70 9.70 8.78
CA ASP A 55 11.10 9.03 7.55
C ASP A 55 10.02 8.02 7.12
N GLN A 56 9.90 7.81 5.80
CA GLN A 56 8.95 6.87 5.18
C GLN A 56 7.48 7.17 5.57
N ASP A 57 6.55 6.36 5.07
CA ASP A 57 5.10 6.52 5.30
C ASP A 57 4.27 5.45 4.59
N PHE A 58 4.61 4.16 4.72
CA PHE A 58 3.82 3.09 4.13
C PHE A 58 2.39 3.08 4.69
N SER A 59 1.40 2.76 3.86
CA SER A 59 0.03 2.58 4.31
C SER A 59 -0.55 1.24 3.85
N TYR A 60 -1.39 0.65 4.69
CA TYR A 60 -2.07 -0.61 4.40
C TYR A 60 -3.46 -0.66 5.03
N LEU A 61 -4.49 -0.81 4.20
CA LEU A 61 -5.86 -1.09 4.64
C LEU A 61 -6.00 -2.58 5.02
N ALA A 62 -6.11 -2.85 6.31
CA ALA A 62 -6.26 -4.20 6.84
C ALA A 62 -7.72 -4.69 6.82
N SER A 63 -7.89 -6.00 6.95
CA SER A 63 -9.21 -6.67 6.91
C SER A 63 -10.18 -6.21 8.00
N ASN A 64 -9.67 -5.62 9.09
CA ASN A 64 -10.45 -5.03 10.17
C ASN A 64 -10.96 -3.60 9.87
N GLY A 65 -10.73 -3.08 8.66
CA GLY A 65 -11.18 -1.75 8.23
C GLY A 65 -10.31 -0.59 8.73
N VAL A 66 -9.17 -0.88 9.34
CA VAL A 66 -8.19 0.11 9.80
C VAL A 66 -7.08 0.25 8.77
N THR A 67 -6.67 1.49 8.49
CA THR A 67 -5.41 1.69 7.77
C THR A 67 -4.28 1.80 8.77
N TYR A 68 -3.27 0.95 8.65
CA TYR A 68 -2.04 1.07 9.40
C TYR A 68 -1.01 1.82 8.59
N TRP A 69 -0.38 2.80 9.22
CA TRP A 69 0.73 3.54 8.67
C TRP A 69 2.02 3.10 9.36
N SER A 70 3.05 2.78 8.58
CA SER A 70 4.37 2.39 9.09
C SER A 70 5.40 3.45 8.72
N PHE A 71 6.20 3.83 9.71
CA PHE A 71 7.18 4.90 9.61
C PHE A 71 8.54 4.41 10.09
N GLY A 72 9.60 4.92 9.46
CA GLY A 72 10.98 4.76 9.91
C GLY A 72 11.29 5.70 11.08
N ASP A 73 12.50 6.26 11.11
CA ASP A 73 12.91 7.20 12.16
C ASP A 73 11.82 8.27 12.38
N THR A 74 11.28 8.33 13.59
CA THR A 74 10.09 9.13 13.95
C THR A 74 10.38 10.03 15.15
N VAL A 75 10.07 11.32 15.01
CA VAL A 75 10.04 12.29 16.11
C VAL A 75 8.75 12.12 16.91
N LEU A 76 8.91 11.91 18.21
CA LEU A 76 7.84 11.96 19.22
C LEU A 76 8.00 13.27 20.00
N GLY A 77 7.05 14.19 19.87
CA GLY A 77 7.21 15.53 20.43
C GLY A 77 6.03 16.45 20.18
N THR A 78 6.08 17.65 20.74
CA THR A 78 5.05 18.69 20.49
C THR A 78 5.70 19.90 19.88
N ASN A 79 4.91 20.67 19.13
CA ASN A 79 5.40 21.85 18.43
C ASN A 79 5.16 23.11 19.27
N ASN A 80 6.10 24.05 19.18
CA ASN A 80 5.98 25.39 19.73
C ASN A 80 5.09 26.25 18.81
N ALA A 81 4.67 27.43 19.30
CA ALA A 81 3.82 28.34 18.54
C ALA A 81 4.45 28.86 17.23
N GLY A 82 5.78 28.75 17.09
CA GLY A 82 6.51 29.09 15.86
C GLY A 82 6.59 27.94 14.85
N GLY A 83 6.04 26.77 15.15
CA GLY A 83 6.06 25.59 14.28
C GLY A 83 7.31 24.71 14.41
N GLY A 84 8.25 25.05 15.31
CA GLY A 84 9.40 24.21 15.63
C GLY A 84 9.10 23.21 16.75
N LEU A 85 10.04 22.31 17.05
CA LEU A 85 9.91 21.33 18.13
C LEU A 85 10.09 21.99 19.52
N ASN A 86 9.25 21.64 20.48
CA ASN A 86 9.47 21.95 21.90
C ASN A 86 10.59 21.07 22.47
N GLY A 87 11.30 21.55 23.51
CA GLY A 87 12.25 20.71 24.25
C GLY A 87 11.60 19.44 24.83
N GLY A 88 12.37 18.35 24.92
CA GLY A 88 11.90 17.05 25.43
C GLY A 88 11.33 16.11 24.37
N TRP A 89 11.46 16.42 23.09
CA TRP A 89 11.21 15.48 22.00
C TRP A 89 12.22 14.31 22.04
N THR A 90 11.83 13.17 21.47
CA THR A 90 12.73 12.03 21.25
C THR A 90 12.59 11.50 19.83
N MET A 91 13.68 10.94 19.32
CA MET A 91 13.65 10.14 18.09
C MET A 91 13.53 8.67 18.46
N VAL A 92 12.66 7.93 17.77
CA VAL A 92 12.59 6.47 17.81
C VAL A 92 12.74 5.90 16.40
N ALA A 93 13.25 4.67 16.27
CA ALA A 93 13.59 4.13 14.95
C ALA A 93 12.41 3.76 14.05
N ASN A 94 11.22 3.63 14.65
CA ASN A 94 9.98 3.36 13.93
C ASN A 94 8.75 3.67 14.79
N THR A 95 7.64 3.92 14.11
CA THR A 95 6.31 3.91 14.70
C THR A 95 5.30 3.29 13.75
N LEU A 96 4.25 2.69 14.32
CA LEU A 96 3.04 2.34 13.59
C LEU A 96 1.87 3.20 14.13
N LEU A 97 1.16 3.86 13.22
CA LEU A 97 -0.10 4.54 13.51
C LEU A 97 -1.27 3.76 12.94
N MET A 98 -2.43 3.89 13.60
CA MET A 98 -3.70 3.48 13.03
C MET A 98 -4.50 4.72 12.61
N GLU A 99 -5.09 4.65 11.44
CA GLU A 99 -5.96 5.66 10.86
C GLU A 99 -7.37 5.10 10.71
N LYS A 100 -8.34 5.83 11.27
CA LYS A 100 -9.76 5.55 11.13
C LYS A 100 -10.48 6.83 10.76
N ASN A 101 -11.05 6.89 9.55
CA ASN A 101 -11.78 8.05 9.04
C ASN A 101 -10.96 9.36 9.15
N GLY A 102 -9.65 9.36 8.90
CA GLY A 102 -8.81 10.56 9.03
C GLY A 102 -8.37 10.90 10.45
N ALA A 103 -8.72 10.10 11.46
CA ALA A 103 -8.15 10.23 12.80
C ALA A 103 -6.93 9.32 12.93
N LEU A 104 -5.75 9.91 13.15
CA LEU A 104 -4.51 9.20 13.45
C LEU A 104 -4.37 8.97 14.96
N SER A 105 -3.91 7.78 15.33
CA SER A 105 -3.60 7.42 16.71
C SER A 105 -2.57 6.30 16.75
N ALA A 106 -2.00 6.06 17.93
CA ALA A 106 -1.01 4.99 18.10
C ALA A 106 -1.59 3.62 17.72
N ALA A 107 -0.88 2.85 16.89
CA ALA A 107 -1.24 1.46 16.66
C ALA A 107 -0.73 0.55 17.79
N THR A 108 0.39 0.89 18.44
CA THR A 108 1.01 0.11 19.52
C THR A 108 1.04 0.88 20.84
N SER A 109 1.21 0.18 21.95
CA SER A 109 1.36 0.80 23.28
C SER A 109 2.81 1.14 23.66
N THR A 110 3.77 0.68 22.87
CA THR A 110 5.21 0.89 23.08
C THR A 110 5.84 1.53 21.86
N TYR A 111 6.91 2.30 22.09
CA TYR A 111 7.74 2.93 21.07
C TYR A 111 9.21 2.58 21.31
N PRO A 112 9.97 2.21 20.27
CA PRO A 112 9.52 1.95 18.90
C PRO A 112 8.47 0.83 18.82
N SER A 113 7.63 0.86 17.78
CA SER A 113 6.54 -0.12 17.60
C SER A 113 7.06 -1.52 17.30
N VAL A 114 8.15 -1.62 16.54
CA VAL A 114 9.05 -2.78 16.42
C VAL A 114 10.22 -2.54 17.38
N PRO A 115 10.32 -3.31 18.49
CA PRO A 115 11.38 -3.12 19.47
C PRO A 115 12.79 -3.31 18.89
N ASN A 116 13.76 -2.55 19.40
CA ASN A 116 15.17 -2.74 19.06
C ASN A 116 15.63 -4.16 19.39
N ASN A 117 16.57 -4.68 18.59
CA ASN A 117 17.16 -5.98 18.83
C ASN A 117 18.03 -5.95 20.10
N ALA A 118 18.16 -7.11 20.76
CA ALA A 118 18.99 -7.28 21.95
C ALA A 118 20.48 -6.94 21.70
N ASP A 119 20.95 -7.01 20.46
CA ASP A 119 22.31 -6.58 20.07
C ASP A 119 22.49 -5.06 19.95
N GLY A 120 21.46 -4.28 20.29
CA GLY A 120 21.47 -2.82 20.28
C GLY A 120 21.19 -2.19 18.91
N LYS A 121 20.96 -2.99 17.87
CA LYS A 121 20.53 -2.49 16.55
C LYS A 121 19.04 -2.18 16.53
N SER A 122 18.66 -1.17 15.77
CA SER A 122 17.27 -0.77 15.60
C SER A 122 16.66 -1.39 14.34
N TYR A 123 15.35 -1.22 14.18
CA TYR A 123 14.64 -1.53 12.95
C TYR A 123 13.97 -0.26 12.41
N TRP A 124 14.19 0.05 11.14
CA TRP A 124 13.18 0.79 10.40
C TRP A 124 11.98 -0.14 10.18
N ALA A 125 10.78 0.44 10.07
CA ALA A 125 9.56 -0.30 9.79
C ALA A 125 9.05 0.10 8.40
N ASP A 126 9.27 -0.78 7.43
CA ASP A 126 8.96 -0.55 6.02
C ASP A 126 7.54 -1.07 5.67
N GLY A 127 7.39 -1.72 4.51
CA GLY A 127 6.11 -2.24 4.01
C GLY A 127 5.38 -3.13 5.02
N VAL A 128 4.07 -2.88 5.17
CA VAL A 128 3.16 -3.64 6.03
C VAL A 128 2.15 -4.42 5.21
N PHE A 129 1.82 -5.64 5.65
CA PHE A 129 0.87 -6.50 4.96
C PHE A 129 0.17 -7.47 5.92
N GLU A 130 -0.96 -8.03 5.49
CA GLU A 130 -1.69 -9.05 6.26
C GLU A 130 -1.49 -10.43 5.66
N ALA A 131 -1.20 -11.41 6.51
CA ALA A 131 -1.20 -12.82 6.13
C ALA A 131 -1.61 -13.68 7.34
N ASN A 132 -2.32 -14.79 7.11
CA ASN A 132 -2.69 -15.76 8.15
C ASN A 132 -3.36 -15.13 9.39
N GLY A 133 -4.10 -14.02 9.24
CA GLY A 133 -4.79 -13.32 10.34
C GLY A 133 -3.89 -12.42 11.22
N TYR A 134 -2.66 -12.16 10.79
CA TYR A 134 -1.71 -11.27 11.46
C TYR A 134 -1.28 -10.14 10.54
N LEU A 135 -0.90 -9.01 11.13
CA LEU A 135 -0.17 -7.97 10.41
C LEU A 135 1.33 -8.28 10.52
N TYR A 136 2.02 -8.21 9.39
CA TYR A 136 3.48 -8.27 9.31
C TYR A 136 4.01 -6.92 8.85
N CYS A 137 5.20 -6.58 9.32
CA CYS A 137 5.96 -5.43 8.89
C CYS A 137 7.34 -5.91 8.43
N LEU A 138 7.75 -5.51 7.23
CA LEU A 138 9.15 -5.61 6.83
C LEU A 138 9.97 -4.70 7.74
N SER A 139 10.97 -5.24 8.41
CA SER A 139 11.76 -4.51 9.39
C SER A 139 13.23 -4.57 9.02
N GLN A 140 13.74 -3.51 8.38
CA GLN A 140 15.15 -3.42 8.02
C GLN A 140 16.01 -3.16 9.27
N LYS A 141 16.91 -4.09 9.57
CA LYS A 141 17.80 -4.00 10.73
C LYS A 141 18.94 -3.03 10.44
N ARG A 142 19.13 -2.02 11.31
CA ARG A 142 20.12 -0.95 11.14
C ARG A 142 20.99 -0.77 12.39
N ASP A 143 22.28 -0.49 12.22
CA ASP A 143 23.11 -0.01 13.33
C ASP A 143 23.10 1.52 13.44
N ASN A 144 23.69 2.05 14.52
CA ASN A 144 23.80 3.49 14.73
C ASN A 144 24.72 4.18 13.70
N ALA A 145 25.56 3.45 12.96
CA ALA A 145 26.37 4.04 11.89
C ALA A 145 25.60 4.15 10.56
N GLY A 146 24.38 3.60 10.51
CA GLY A 146 23.50 3.61 9.34
C GLY A 146 23.67 2.41 8.42
N ALA A 147 24.48 1.41 8.80
CA ALA A 147 24.64 0.17 8.04
C ALA A 147 23.42 -0.75 8.22
N CYS A 148 22.99 -1.39 7.13
CA CYS A 148 21.87 -2.33 7.13
C CYS A 148 22.36 -3.78 7.25
N TYR A 149 21.57 -4.62 7.93
CA TYR A 149 21.85 -6.03 8.23
C TYR A 149 20.70 -6.94 7.83
N GLY A 150 20.10 -6.63 6.68
CA GLY A 150 18.98 -7.36 6.13
C GLY A 150 17.64 -6.93 6.68
N MET A 151 16.62 -7.66 6.24
CA MET A 151 15.24 -7.50 6.66
C MET A 151 14.77 -8.71 7.48
N GLU A 152 14.06 -8.44 8.56
CA GLU A 152 13.31 -9.43 9.35
C GLU A 152 11.82 -9.06 9.33
N LEU A 153 10.94 -10.02 9.62
CA LEU A 153 9.50 -9.75 9.71
C LEU A 153 9.09 -9.52 11.16
N ALA A 154 8.60 -8.34 11.49
CA ALA A 154 7.89 -8.11 12.74
C ALA A 154 6.44 -8.59 12.61
N LYS A 155 5.98 -9.43 13.56
CA LYS A 155 4.62 -9.98 13.58
C LYS A 155 3.77 -9.29 14.64
N PHE A 156 2.55 -8.91 14.27
CA PHE A 156 1.60 -8.25 15.16
C PHE A 156 0.24 -8.93 15.17
N GLN A 157 -0.35 -9.03 16.36
CA GLN A 157 -1.73 -9.47 16.58
C GLN A 157 -2.68 -8.27 16.53
N PHE A 158 -3.76 -8.38 15.75
CA PHE A 158 -4.87 -7.43 15.80
C PHE A 158 -5.64 -7.55 17.13
N GLN A 159 -5.95 -6.39 17.71
CA GLN A 159 -6.82 -6.28 18.88
C GLN A 159 -8.22 -5.79 18.47
N PRO A 160 -9.29 -6.09 19.25
CA PRO A 160 -10.66 -5.69 18.90
C PRO A 160 -10.88 -4.18 18.73
N ASN A 161 -10.09 -3.35 19.42
CA ASN A 161 -10.12 -1.89 19.30
C ASN A 161 -9.33 -1.37 18.08
N GLY A 162 -8.69 -2.23 17.30
CA GLY A 162 -7.84 -1.87 16.16
C GLY A 162 -6.38 -1.62 16.50
N THR A 163 -5.95 -1.65 17.77
CA THR A 163 -4.52 -1.60 18.10
C THR A 163 -3.82 -2.93 17.77
N LEU A 164 -2.50 -2.93 17.82
CA LEU A 164 -1.62 -4.03 17.50
C LEU A 164 -0.80 -4.44 18.73
N THR A 165 -0.59 -5.74 18.90
CA THR A 165 0.35 -6.29 19.89
C THR A 165 1.50 -6.97 19.16
N PHE A 166 2.73 -6.50 19.40
CA PHE A 166 3.93 -7.13 18.87
C PHE A 166 4.11 -8.53 19.46
N LEU A 167 4.33 -9.52 18.59
CA LEU A 167 4.50 -10.93 18.97
C LEU A 167 5.93 -11.42 18.86
N GLY A 168 6.75 -10.81 17.99
CA GLY A 168 8.14 -11.21 17.80
C GLY A 168 8.66 -10.92 16.40
N MET A 169 9.95 -11.20 16.22
CA MET A 169 10.65 -11.13 14.94
C MET A 169 10.77 -12.51 14.32
N ILE A 170 10.70 -12.57 12.99
CA ILE A 170 10.88 -13.79 12.21
C ILE A 170 11.99 -13.55 11.20
N ASN A 171 12.92 -14.49 11.13
CA ASN A 171 14.05 -14.42 10.22
C ASN A 171 13.60 -14.64 8.76
N THR A 172 14.29 -13.97 7.85
CA THR A 172 14.14 -14.14 6.41
C THR A 172 15.49 -14.54 5.79
N PRO A 173 15.54 -14.88 4.50
CA PRO A 173 16.82 -15.09 3.81
C PRO A 173 17.76 -13.87 3.85
N SER A 174 17.23 -12.66 4.06
CA SER A 174 18.02 -11.43 4.17
C SER A 174 18.60 -11.23 5.58
N THR A 175 18.10 -11.93 6.62
CA THR A 175 18.53 -11.71 8.01
C THR A 175 20.05 -11.82 8.20
N GLY A 176 20.66 -10.75 8.71
CA GLY A 176 22.10 -10.69 8.97
C GLY A 176 22.95 -10.38 7.73
N VAL A 177 22.34 -10.20 6.56
CA VAL A 177 23.05 -9.82 5.33
C VAL A 177 23.44 -8.36 5.40
N ALA A 178 24.71 -8.10 5.68
CA ALA A 178 25.26 -6.75 5.76
C ALA A 178 25.31 -6.09 4.37
N ALA A 179 24.84 -4.85 4.29
CA ALA A 179 25.06 -3.99 3.14
C ALA A 179 26.23 -3.03 3.45
N THR A 180 27.46 -3.50 3.24
CA THR A 180 28.69 -2.70 3.38
C THR A 180 29.21 -2.16 2.05
N ASN A 181 29.97 -1.07 2.09
CA ASN A 181 30.64 -0.51 0.90
C ASN A 181 31.58 -1.56 0.29
N GLY A 182 31.25 -2.09 -0.88
CA GLY A 182 32.07 -3.08 -1.59
C GLY A 182 31.32 -4.31 -2.09
N ASP A 183 30.18 -4.63 -1.46
CA ASP A 183 29.40 -5.84 -1.76
C ASP A 183 28.15 -5.47 -2.56
N TYR A 184 27.94 -6.10 -3.72
CA TYR A 184 26.96 -5.62 -4.70
C TYR A 184 26.06 -6.75 -5.22
N GLY A 185 24.93 -6.35 -5.80
CA GLY A 185 24.03 -7.25 -6.49
C GLY A 185 23.07 -8.00 -5.56
N PRO A 186 22.47 -9.10 -6.03
CA PRO A 186 21.34 -9.75 -5.36
C PRO A 186 21.74 -10.43 -4.03
N ALA A 187 23.03 -10.76 -3.86
CA ALA A 187 23.58 -11.35 -2.63
C ALA A 187 23.60 -10.40 -1.42
N THR A 188 23.40 -9.09 -1.63
CA THR A 188 23.30 -8.08 -0.56
C THR A 188 21.94 -7.43 -0.47
N CYS A 189 20.96 -7.93 -1.24
CA CYS A 189 19.63 -7.36 -1.34
C CYS A 189 18.97 -7.25 0.04
N GLN A 190 18.58 -6.02 0.37
CA GLN A 190 17.79 -5.72 1.54
C GLN A 190 16.32 -5.78 1.08
N PHE A 191 15.69 -6.95 1.16
CA PHE A 191 14.29 -7.16 0.74
C PHE A 191 13.31 -6.40 1.64
N SER A 192 13.39 -5.07 1.65
CA SER A 192 12.69 -4.17 2.56
C SER A 192 11.95 -3.04 1.83
N SER A 193 12.00 -2.98 0.49
CA SER A 193 11.40 -1.88 -0.26
C SER A 193 9.89 -1.81 -0.07
N ASP A 194 9.16 -2.88 -0.39
CA ASP A 194 7.71 -2.98 -0.18
C ASP A 194 7.24 -4.43 -0.40
N THR A 195 5.96 -4.70 -0.11
CA THR A 195 5.32 -5.99 -0.34
C THR A 195 4.00 -5.90 -1.07
N VAL A 196 3.62 -6.99 -1.74
CA VAL A 196 2.28 -7.19 -2.28
C VAL A 196 1.81 -8.61 -1.99
N VAL A 197 0.64 -8.77 -1.38
CA VAL A 197 -0.03 -10.06 -1.21
C VAL A 197 -0.94 -10.31 -2.40
N ALA A 198 -0.64 -11.35 -3.18
CA ALA A 198 -1.29 -11.62 -4.46
C ALA A 198 -1.14 -13.10 -4.85
N ASP A 199 -2.16 -13.68 -5.47
CA ASP A 199 -2.12 -15.03 -6.08
C ASP A 199 -1.64 -16.15 -5.12
N GLY A 200 -1.93 -16.02 -3.82
CA GLY A 200 -1.50 -16.96 -2.78
C GLY A 200 -0.06 -16.79 -2.30
N TYR A 201 0.64 -15.76 -2.77
CA TYR A 201 2.01 -15.41 -2.38
C TYR A 201 2.08 -14.03 -1.73
N VAL A 202 3.11 -13.81 -0.95
CA VAL A 202 3.64 -12.49 -0.61
C VAL A 202 4.85 -12.25 -1.49
N TYR A 203 4.78 -11.23 -2.34
CA TYR A 203 5.89 -10.73 -3.13
C TYR A 203 6.61 -9.66 -2.33
N VAL A 204 7.93 -9.76 -2.25
CA VAL A 204 8.78 -8.86 -1.46
C VAL A 204 9.82 -8.27 -2.38
N PHE A 205 9.81 -6.95 -2.50
CA PHE A 205 10.73 -6.19 -3.33
C PHE A 205 11.91 -5.72 -2.49
N GLY A 206 13.07 -5.64 -3.11
CA GLY A 206 14.27 -5.19 -2.46
C GLY A 206 15.24 -4.53 -3.43
N VAL A 207 16.22 -3.85 -2.85
CA VAL A 207 17.30 -3.22 -3.58
C VAL A 207 18.62 -3.84 -3.17
N GLY A 208 19.44 -4.20 -4.16
CA GLY A 208 20.83 -4.56 -3.94
C GLY A 208 21.64 -3.36 -3.52
N ASN A 209 22.74 -3.61 -2.80
CA ASN A 209 23.70 -2.55 -2.52
C ASN A 209 24.51 -2.23 -3.80
N VAL A 210 24.95 -0.98 -3.93
CA VAL A 210 25.69 -0.48 -5.12
C VAL A 210 26.98 0.24 -4.74
N ASN A 211 27.88 0.31 -5.71
CA ASN A 211 29.22 0.90 -5.60
C ASN A 211 29.23 2.36 -5.14
N ASN A 212 28.12 3.07 -5.34
CA ASN A 212 28.07 4.52 -5.27
C ASN A 212 26.62 4.98 -5.06
N ILE A 213 26.39 5.92 -4.14
CA ILE A 213 25.08 6.56 -3.91
C ILE A 213 24.55 7.34 -5.14
N TYR A 214 25.44 7.69 -6.08
CA TYR A 214 25.12 8.29 -7.37
C TYR A 214 24.89 7.25 -8.48
N SER A 215 24.78 5.96 -8.15
CA SER A 215 24.43 4.92 -9.11
C SER A 215 23.05 4.35 -8.79
N PRO A 216 22.24 4.07 -9.83
CA PRO A 216 20.93 3.46 -9.65
C PRO A 216 21.09 2.06 -9.03
N ARG A 217 20.13 1.69 -8.17
CA ARG A 217 20.13 0.41 -7.43
C ARG A 217 19.23 -0.56 -8.14
N GLU A 218 19.76 -1.69 -8.59
CA GLU A 218 18.92 -2.73 -9.19
C GLU A 218 17.83 -3.20 -8.22
N CYS A 219 16.60 -3.30 -8.73
CA CYS A 219 15.48 -3.85 -7.99
C CYS A 219 15.37 -5.36 -8.22
N TYR A 220 15.16 -6.11 -7.15
CA TYR A 220 14.92 -7.54 -7.17
C TYR A 220 13.57 -7.87 -6.52
N VAL A 221 13.03 -9.03 -6.86
CA VAL A 221 11.81 -9.55 -6.24
C VAL A 221 11.98 -10.99 -5.80
N ALA A 222 11.54 -11.27 -4.58
CA ALA A 222 11.35 -12.60 -4.05
C ALA A 222 9.85 -12.83 -3.80
N ARG A 223 9.46 -14.09 -3.63
CA ARG A 223 8.11 -14.44 -3.17
C ARG A 223 8.11 -15.62 -2.24
N ILE A 224 7.09 -15.70 -1.41
CA ILE A 224 6.86 -16.76 -0.45
C ILE A 224 5.37 -17.10 -0.43
N PRO A 225 4.96 -18.39 -0.41
CA PRO A 225 3.55 -18.73 -0.21
C PRO A 225 3.02 -18.06 1.06
N ALA A 226 1.89 -17.35 0.98
CA ALA A 226 1.36 -16.58 2.10
C ALA A 226 1.07 -17.46 3.33
N SER A 227 0.63 -18.70 3.09
CA SER A 227 0.42 -19.72 4.13
C SER A 227 1.71 -20.16 4.84
N SER A 228 2.87 -19.87 4.26
CA SER A 228 4.19 -20.26 4.76
C SER A 228 5.06 -19.07 5.12
N ILE A 229 4.51 -17.84 5.25
CA ILE A 229 5.26 -16.58 5.42
C ILE A 229 6.34 -16.62 6.52
N GLU A 230 6.14 -17.43 7.56
CA GLU A 230 7.07 -17.55 8.69
C GLU A 230 8.19 -18.59 8.46
N ASN A 231 8.19 -19.30 7.33
CA ASN A 231 9.19 -20.29 6.95
C ASN A 231 10.19 -19.68 5.97
N SER A 232 11.35 -19.27 6.45
CA SER A 232 12.41 -18.67 5.63
C SER A 232 12.89 -19.55 4.47
N ALA A 233 12.80 -20.88 4.60
CA ALA A 233 13.19 -21.81 3.53
C ALA A 233 12.16 -21.91 2.38
N ALA A 234 10.95 -21.38 2.57
CA ALA A 234 9.90 -21.36 1.54
C ALA A 234 10.02 -20.20 0.54
N TRP A 235 11.00 -19.31 0.74
CA TRP A 235 11.26 -18.21 -0.17
C TRP A 235 11.75 -18.74 -1.52
N THR A 236 11.25 -18.11 -2.59
CA THR A 236 11.72 -18.31 -3.96
C THR A 236 12.10 -16.98 -4.57
N PHE A 237 13.08 -17.02 -5.47
CA PHE A 237 13.72 -15.85 -6.05
C PHE A 237 13.52 -15.85 -7.56
N TRP A 238 13.22 -14.71 -8.16
CA TRP A 238 13.12 -14.60 -9.62
C TRP A 238 14.52 -14.56 -10.24
N ASN A 239 14.89 -15.56 -11.04
CA ASN A 239 16.21 -15.64 -11.66
C ASN A 239 16.29 -15.05 -13.09
N GLY A 240 15.26 -14.35 -13.54
CA GLY A 240 15.15 -13.84 -14.92
C GLY A 240 14.36 -14.74 -15.86
N SER A 241 14.08 -15.99 -15.46
CA SER A 241 13.32 -16.95 -16.28
C SER A 241 12.27 -17.74 -15.50
N SER A 242 12.53 -18.01 -14.22
CA SER A 242 11.68 -18.82 -13.35
C SER A 242 11.91 -18.47 -11.88
N TRP A 243 10.96 -18.90 -11.04
CA TRP A 243 11.09 -18.81 -9.59
C TRP A 243 11.89 -20.01 -9.09
N VAL A 244 13.02 -19.75 -8.45
CA VAL A 244 13.93 -20.78 -7.93
C VAL A 244 13.99 -20.76 -6.41
N THR A 245 14.09 -21.94 -5.79
CA THR A 245 14.46 -22.07 -4.38
C THR A 245 15.97 -21.92 -4.23
N GLY A 246 16.43 -21.58 -3.02
CA GLY A 246 17.86 -21.51 -2.73
C GLY A 246 18.29 -20.15 -2.20
N SER A 247 19.25 -19.52 -2.87
CA SER A 247 19.91 -18.30 -2.40
C SER A 247 19.42 -17.06 -3.12
N MET A 248 19.27 -15.97 -2.38
CA MET A 248 19.02 -14.63 -2.93
C MET A 248 20.03 -14.23 -4.01
N SER A 249 21.27 -14.73 -3.98
CA SER A 249 22.29 -14.48 -5.01
C SER A 249 21.88 -14.91 -6.43
N GLN A 250 20.81 -15.69 -6.58
CA GLN A 250 20.26 -16.14 -7.87
C GLN A 250 19.27 -15.13 -8.47
N CYS A 251 18.89 -14.07 -7.75
CA CYS A 251 17.96 -13.07 -8.25
C CYS A 251 18.52 -12.34 -9.48
N ALA A 252 17.70 -12.19 -10.51
CA ALA A 252 17.97 -11.26 -11.61
C ALA A 252 17.22 -9.95 -11.37
N PRO A 253 17.79 -8.81 -11.79
CA PRO A 253 17.12 -7.52 -11.66
C PRO A 253 15.83 -7.48 -12.49
N ILE A 254 14.78 -6.87 -11.93
CA ILE A 254 13.51 -6.61 -12.63
C ILE A 254 13.41 -5.17 -13.13
N LEU A 255 14.22 -4.26 -12.57
CA LEU A 255 14.37 -2.86 -12.96
C LEU A 255 15.82 -2.42 -12.72
N PRO A 256 16.33 -1.48 -13.53
CA PRO A 256 17.65 -0.88 -13.30
C PRO A 256 17.66 0.06 -12.09
N ASP A 257 16.48 0.55 -11.67
CA ASP A 257 16.28 1.49 -10.57
C ASP A 257 15.52 0.85 -9.40
N GLY A 258 15.87 1.32 -8.20
CA GLY A 258 15.39 0.76 -6.95
C GLY A 258 14.05 1.38 -6.60
N ILE A 259 13.07 0.53 -6.34
CA ILE A 259 11.72 0.98 -6.00
C ILE A 259 11.57 1.18 -4.49
N THR A 260 10.64 2.06 -4.12
CA THR A 260 10.25 2.28 -2.73
C THR A 260 8.81 1.87 -2.48
N SER A 261 7.96 1.86 -3.52
CA SER A 261 6.57 1.43 -3.39
C SER A 261 6.21 0.36 -4.43
N ALA A 262 5.46 -0.65 -4.02
CA ALA A 262 4.86 -1.65 -4.87
C ALA A 262 3.40 -1.87 -4.49
N LYS A 263 2.49 -1.81 -5.46
CA LYS A 263 1.06 -2.09 -5.27
C LYS A 263 0.53 -2.90 -6.44
N ARG A 264 -0.49 -3.73 -6.20
CA ARG A 264 -1.25 -4.39 -7.27
C ARG A 264 -2.66 -3.82 -7.30
N ILE A 265 -2.97 -3.05 -8.34
CA ILE A 265 -4.17 -2.21 -8.44
C ILE A 265 -4.97 -2.58 -9.69
N GLY A 266 -6.15 -3.17 -9.50
CA GLY A 266 -7.04 -3.53 -10.61
C GLY A 266 -6.36 -4.51 -11.56
N GLY A 267 -5.62 -5.47 -11.00
CA GLY A 267 -4.88 -6.47 -11.76
C GLY A 267 -3.55 -5.99 -12.36
N LYS A 268 -3.18 -4.72 -12.18
CA LYS A 268 -1.90 -4.16 -12.65
C LYS A 268 -0.92 -4.03 -11.51
N TRP A 269 0.34 -4.34 -11.78
CA TRP A 269 1.45 -4.05 -10.87
C TRP A 269 1.91 -2.62 -11.11
N VAL A 270 2.02 -1.85 -10.03
CA VAL A 270 2.46 -0.45 -10.04
C VAL A 270 3.62 -0.33 -9.06
N LEU A 271 4.82 -0.05 -9.58
CA LEU A 271 6.00 0.23 -8.78
C LEU A 271 6.32 1.72 -8.88
N ILE A 272 6.66 2.36 -7.76
CA ILE A 272 7.08 3.77 -7.74
C ILE A 272 8.53 3.88 -7.30
N HIS A 273 9.28 4.70 -8.01
CA HIS A 273 10.68 4.97 -7.71
C HIS A 273 11.06 6.42 -7.99
N LYS A 274 12.12 6.85 -7.30
CA LYS A 274 12.82 8.12 -7.49
C LYS A 274 14.29 7.77 -7.72
N PRO A 275 14.75 7.67 -8.98
CA PRO A 275 16.13 7.34 -9.29
C PRO A 275 17.10 8.26 -8.56
N PHE A 276 18.24 7.71 -8.14
CA PHE A 276 19.23 8.40 -7.30
C PHE A 276 18.70 8.86 -5.93
N GLY A 277 17.52 8.41 -5.51
CA GLY A 277 16.94 8.69 -4.19
C GLY A 277 16.88 10.19 -3.92
N PRO A 278 17.45 10.70 -2.82
CA PRO A 278 17.42 12.12 -2.49
C PRO A 278 18.17 13.01 -3.50
N TYR A 279 19.06 12.46 -4.33
CA TYR A 279 19.84 13.22 -5.31
C TYR A 279 19.14 13.41 -6.66
N GLY A 280 18.13 12.61 -6.97
CA GLY A 280 17.33 12.76 -8.19
C GLY A 280 16.19 13.76 -8.01
N SER A 281 15.61 14.23 -9.11
CA SER A 281 14.40 15.08 -9.07
C SER A 281 13.16 14.37 -9.61
N ASP A 282 13.34 13.44 -10.54
CA ASP A 282 12.23 12.77 -11.21
C ASP A 282 11.63 11.63 -10.37
N VAL A 283 10.30 11.57 -10.35
CA VAL A 283 9.55 10.46 -9.77
C VAL A 283 8.79 9.74 -10.89
N TYR A 284 8.93 8.42 -10.95
CA TYR A 284 8.34 7.58 -11.99
C TYR A 284 7.45 6.48 -11.41
N ALA A 285 6.50 6.02 -12.22
CA ALA A 285 5.79 4.77 -12.00
C ALA A 285 6.09 3.77 -13.11
N GLU A 286 6.31 2.52 -12.73
CA GLU A 286 6.38 1.37 -13.63
C GLU A 286 5.08 0.60 -13.54
N VAL A 287 4.36 0.45 -14.65
CA VAL A 287 3.10 -0.29 -14.70
C VAL A 287 3.25 -1.53 -15.57
N GLY A 288 2.91 -2.70 -15.03
CA GLY A 288 3.07 -3.97 -15.73
C GLY A 288 1.99 -5.00 -15.37
N PRO A 289 1.88 -6.10 -16.13
CA PRO A 289 0.89 -7.15 -15.88
C PRO A 289 1.34 -8.15 -14.81
N SER A 290 2.61 -8.11 -14.38
CA SER A 290 3.19 -9.08 -13.45
C SER A 290 4.23 -8.42 -12.53
N PRO A 291 4.62 -9.05 -11.41
CA PRO A 291 5.62 -8.50 -10.48
C PRO A 291 7.04 -8.42 -11.06
N ILE A 292 7.24 -8.95 -12.27
CA ILE A 292 8.52 -9.01 -12.99
C ILE A 292 8.44 -8.28 -14.34
N GLY A 293 7.36 -7.54 -14.61
CA GLY A 293 7.13 -6.82 -15.86
C GLY A 293 6.43 -7.65 -16.95
N PRO A 294 6.56 -7.28 -18.24
CA PRO A 294 7.26 -6.10 -18.73
C PRO A 294 6.65 -4.81 -18.20
N TRP A 295 7.48 -3.78 -18.04
CA TRP A 295 7.09 -2.51 -17.45
C TRP A 295 6.89 -1.43 -18.52
N THR A 296 5.87 -0.60 -18.32
CA THR A 296 5.70 0.68 -19.01
C THR A 296 5.93 1.78 -17.99
N GLN A 297 6.95 2.61 -18.23
CA GLN A 297 7.29 3.74 -17.37
C GLN A 297 6.38 4.95 -17.66
N TYR A 298 6.00 5.66 -16.61
CA TYR A 298 5.27 6.93 -16.65
C TYR A 298 5.95 7.97 -15.79
N ASP A 299 6.11 9.17 -16.33
CA ASP A 299 6.54 10.35 -15.58
C ASP A 299 5.42 10.80 -14.64
N LEU A 300 5.71 10.96 -13.34
CA LEU A 300 4.71 11.40 -12.37
C LEU A 300 4.83 12.90 -12.10
N PHE A 301 5.90 13.31 -11.43
CA PHE A 301 6.15 14.69 -11.02
C PHE A 301 7.62 14.88 -10.64
N GLN A 302 8.02 16.14 -10.48
CA GLN A 302 9.32 16.52 -9.95
C GLN A 302 9.24 16.69 -8.43
N SER A 303 10.19 16.08 -7.73
CA SER A 303 10.40 16.21 -6.29
C SER A 303 11.83 16.68 -6.04
N PRO A 304 12.08 17.85 -5.41
CA PRO A 304 13.40 18.48 -5.37
C PRO A 304 14.54 17.56 -4.92
N ALA A 305 15.69 17.63 -5.60
CA ALA A 305 16.91 17.00 -5.13
C ALA A 305 17.45 17.69 -3.86
N VAL A 306 18.41 17.04 -3.19
CA VAL A 306 19.04 17.53 -1.95
C VAL A 306 19.43 19.01 -1.96
N SER A 307 19.49 19.57 -0.75
CA SER A 307 19.96 20.93 -0.48
C SER A 307 21.31 21.25 -1.14
N GLY A 308 21.41 22.44 -1.72
CA GLY A 308 22.62 22.96 -2.36
C GLY A 308 22.87 22.52 -3.81
N GLN A 309 22.04 21.65 -4.40
CA GLN A 309 22.07 21.36 -5.84
C GLN A 309 21.38 22.47 -6.66
N PRO A 310 21.63 22.59 -7.99
CA PRO A 310 21.07 23.67 -8.83
C PRO A 310 19.53 23.80 -8.79
N THR A 311 18.82 22.78 -8.32
CA THR A 311 17.36 22.71 -8.19
C THR A 311 16.86 22.46 -6.75
N GLY A 312 17.74 22.46 -5.73
CA GLY A 312 17.43 22.02 -4.37
C GLY A 312 16.80 23.10 -3.46
N GLY A 313 15.95 22.66 -2.52
CA GLY A 313 15.40 23.48 -1.41
C GLY A 313 16.19 23.30 -0.11
N ASN A 314 15.75 23.93 1.01
CA ASN A 314 16.38 23.76 2.34
C ASN A 314 16.08 22.39 3.01
N TYR A 315 15.66 21.40 2.23
CA TYR A 315 15.23 20.09 2.69
C TYR A 315 15.42 19.06 1.57
N ASP A 316 15.64 17.82 1.98
CA ASP A 316 15.79 16.66 1.11
C ASP A 316 14.45 15.96 0.93
N THR A 317 14.22 15.37 -0.25
CA THR A 317 13.01 14.59 -0.53
C THR A 317 13.33 13.21 -1.07
N TYR A 318 12.62 12.19 -0.62
CA TYR A 318 12.91 10.80 -0.96
C TYR A 318 11.68 9.91 -0.73
N TYR A 319 11.81 8.62 -1.05
CA TYR A 319 10.85 7.58 -0.66
C TYR A 319 9.40 7.82 -1.10
N PRO A 320 9.12 7.91 -2.41
CA PRO A 320 7.74 8.00 -2.86
C PRO A 320 6.92 6.76 -2.45
N GLN A 321 5.74 6.96 -1.88
CA GLN A 321 4.81 5.88 -1.53
C GLN A 321 3.43 6.07 -2.16
N LEU A 322 2.84 4.97 -2.66
CA LEU A 322 1.50 4.95 -3.23
C LEU A 322 0.47 4.52 -2.18
N HIS A 323 -0.65 5.23 -2.08
CA HIS A 323 -1.74 4.95 -1.12
C HIS A 323 -3.07 4.71 -1.86
N PRO A 324 -3.20 3.59 -2.61
CA PRO A 324 -4.36 3.35 -3.47
C PRO A 324 -5.69 3.19 -2.71
N GLU A 325 -5.63 2.90 -1.41
CA GLU A 325 -6.79 2.79 -0.53
C GLU A 325 -7.40 4.15 -0.16
N LYS A 326 -6.76 5.28 -0.52
CA LYS A 326 -7.21 6.63 -0.17
C LYS A 326 -8.04 7.24 -1.31
N PRO A 327 -9.38 7.26 -1.20
CA PRO A 327 -10.22 7.88 -2.21
C PRO A 327 -9.99 9.38 -2.25
N LEU A 328 -9.80 9.91 -3.46
CA LEU A 328 -9.69 11.33 -3.72
C LEU A 328 -10.90 11.82 -4.50
N ALA A 329 -11.34 13.05 -4.22
CA ALA A 329 -12.44 13.69 -4.93
C ALA A 329 -12.15 13.86 -6.44
N SER A 330 -10.87 13.91 -6.82
CA SER A 330 -10.41 13.97 -8.20
C SER A 330 -10.47 12.64 -8.95
N GLY A 331 -10.68 11.52 -8.25
CA GLY A 331 -10.55 10.17 -8.83
C GLY A 331 -9.11 9.75 -9.17
N LYS A 332 -8.12 10.51 -8.69
CA LYS A 332 -6.69 10.22 -8.85
C LYS A 332 -6.16 9.30 -7.75
N LEU A 333 -4.94 8.79 -7.92
CA LEU A 333 -4.20 8.09 -6.87
C LEU A 333 -3.45 9.08 -5.98
N LEU A 334 -3.36 8.77 -4.69
CA LEU A 334 -2.58 9.53 -3.72
C LEU A 334 -1.15 8.98 -3.64
N VAL A 335 -0.16 9.85 -3.79
CA VAL A 335 1.26 9.53 -3.59
C VAL A 335 1.85 10.47 -2.56
N SER A 336 2.68 9.97 -1.65
CA SER A 336 3.47 10.79 -0.74
C SER A 336 4.94 10.85 -1.14
N ILE A 337 5.65 11.79 -0.53
CA ILE A 337 7.09 11.95 -0.54
C ILE A 337 7.53 12.24 0.89
N ALA A 338 8.47 11.46 1.41
CA ALA A 338 9.15 11.75 2.66
C ALA A 338 10.08 12.96 2.51
N ARG A 339 10.25 13.72 3.60
CA ARG A 339 11.09 14.92 3.63
C ARG A 339 11.94 14.95 4.89
N ALA A 340 13.12 15.53 4.77
CA ALA A 340 13.96 15.85 5.92
C ALA A 340 14.62 17.22 5.74
N GLY A 341 14.78 17.98 6.83
CA GLY A 341 15.57 19.19 6.80
C GLY A 341 17.02 18.87 6.40
N ALA A 342 17.72 19.83 5.81
CA ALA A 342 19.14 19.63 5.48
C ALA A 342 19.99 19.33 6.73
N THR A 343 19.55 19.83 7.88
CA THR A 343 20.08 19.53 9.21
C THR A 343 18.97 19.40 10.26
N TRP A 344 19.26 18.74 11.37
CA TRP A 344 18.36 18.70 12.53
C TRP A 344 18.00 20.07 13.09
N ASN A 345 18.86 21.09 12.94
CA ASN A 345 18.52 22.44 13.38
C ASN A 345 17.37 23.04 12.58
N ASP A 346 17.28 22.68 11.29
CA ASP A 346 16.18 23.13 10.43
C ASP A 346 14.87 22.49 10.89
N GLU A 347 14.89 21.21 11.26
CA GLU A 347 13.72 20.46 11.75
C GLU A 347 13.29 20.90 13.14
N ILE A 348 14.25 21.18 14.03
CA ILE A 348 13.97 21.76 15.36
C ILE A 348 13.34 23.15 15.20
N ALA A 349 13.80 23.95 14.24
CA ALA A 349 13.23 25.27 13.96
C ALA A 349 11.87 25.18 13.24
N ASN A 350 11.66 24.16 12.41
CA ASN A 350 10.46 23.94 11.63
C ASN A 350 10.16 22.44 11.52
N ALA A 351 9.31 21.95 12.42
CA ALA A 351 8.95 20.53 12.51
C ALA A 351 8.24 20.02 11.23
N GLY A 352 7.63 20.94 10.46
CA GLY A 352 6.96 20.61 9.20
C GLY A 352 7.87 20.06 8.10
N LEU A 353 9.19 20.26 8.21
CA LEU A 353 10.18 19.74 7.25
C LEU A 353 10.38 18.23 7.34
N TYR A 354 10.07 17.62 8.48
CA TYR A 354 10.18 16.17 8.71
C TYR A 354 8.83 15.45 8.61
N LYS A 355 7.92 15.98 7.78
CA LYS A 355 6.55 15.45 7.60
C LYS A 355 6.29 15.22 6.11
N PRO A 356 5.52 14.17 5.75
CA PRO A 356 5.31 13.82 4.35
C PRO A 356 4.55 14.91 3.58
N GLN A 357 4.84 14.98 2.28
CA GLN A 357 4.12 15.80 1.32
C GLN A 357 3.33 14.90 0.37
N PHE A 358 2.05 15.22 0.13
CA PHE A 358 1.21 14.42 -0.75
C PHE A 358 0.95 15.08 -2.10
N TYR A 359 0.73 14.25 -3.11
CA TYR A 359 0.48 14.56 -4.51
C TYR A 359 -0.63 13.69 -5.08
N GLU A 360 -1.29 14.15 -6.13
CA GLU A 360 -2.30 13.38 -6.86
C GLU A 360 -1.77 13.01 -8.25
N ILE A 361 -1.79 11.73 -8.59
CA ILE A 361 -1.30 11.23 -9.88
C ILE A 361 -2.41 10.52 -10.65
N SER A 362 -2.28 10.50 -11.98
CA SER A 362 -3.12 9.68 -12.87
C SER A 362 -2.24 8.68 -13.59
N LEU A 363 -2.65 7.41 -13.58
CA LEU A 363 -1.97 6.34 -14.30
C LEU A 363 -2.92 5.73 -15.33
N PRO A 364 -2.58 5.76 -16.63
CA PRO A 364 -3.43 5.20 -17.67
C PRO A 364 -3.77 3.73 -17.43
N GLY A 365 -5.06 3.40 -17.47
CA GLY A 365 -5.56 2.04 -17.32
C GLY A 365 -5.48 1.46 -15.90
N VAL A 366 -5.04 2.22 -14.89
CA VAL A 366 -5.03 1.79 -13.49
C VAL A 366 -6.33 2.25 -12.83
N LEU A 367 -7.07 1.31 -12.22
CA LEU A 367 -8.31 1.62 -11.50
C LEU A 367 -8.01 2.43 -10.25
N THR A 368 -8.92 3.34 -9.88
CA THR A 368 -8.81 4.16 -8.68
C THR A 368 -10.05 4.02 -7.81
N THR A 369 -9.85 3.92 -6.50
CA THR A 369 -10.96 3.75 -5.55
C THR A 369 -11.91 4.95 -5.59
N GLY A 370 -13.21 4.67 -5.54
CA GLY A 370 -14.29 5.67 -5.60
C GLY A 370 -14.66 6.14 -7.02
N THR A 371 -13.94 5.72 -8.07
CA THR A 371 -14.30 6.09 -9.45
C THR A 371 -15.44 5.25 -10.01
N VAL A 372 -16.24 5.88 -10.86
CA VAL A 372 -17.44 5.30 -11.46
C VAL A 372 -17.13 4.87 -12.89
N HIS A 373 -17.38 3.59 -13.18
CA HIS A 373 -17.15 2.99 -14.49
C HIS A 373 -18.39 2.26 -14.97
N GLN A 374 -18.48 2.02 -16.27
CA GLN A 374 -19.33 0.98 -16.82
C GLN A 374 -18.52 -0.31 -17.01
N VAL A 375 -19.22 -1.45 -17.02
CA VAL A 375 -18.60 -2.77 -17.21
C VAL A 375 -19.28 -3.45 -18.39
N ALA A 376 -18.54 -3.70 -19.48
CA ALA A 376 -19.08 -4.29 -20.70
C ALA A 376 -18.48 -5.68 -20.94
N PRO A 377 -19.28 -6.72 -21.20
CA PRO A 377 -18.76 -8.05 -21.54
C PRO A 377 -18.16 -8.04 -22.94
N LYS A 378 -17.09 -8.81 -23.17
CA LYS A 378 -16.38 -8.86 -24.45
C LYS A 378 -17.24 -9.42 -25.58
N ASN A 379 -18.12 -10.38 -25.30
CA ASN A 379 -19.06 -10.94 -26.29
C ASN A 379 -20.32 -10.09 -26.52
N ALA A 380 -20.53 -9.00 -25.77
CA ALA A 380 -21.61 -8.05 -25.99
C ALA A 380 -21.16 -6.59 -25.72
N PRO A 381 -20.25 -6.02 -26.52
CA PRO A 381 -19.62 -4.71 -26.23
C PRO A 381 -20.60 -3.52 -26.25
N GLY A 382 -21.79 -3.69 -26.86
CA GLY A 382 -22.87 -2.71 -26.82
C GLY A 382 -23.69 -2.72 -25.52
N SER A 383 -23.50 -3.72 -24.66
CA SER A 383 -24.26 -3.92 -23.42
C SER A 383 -23.42 -3.60 -22.18
N ARG A 384 -24.07 -3.36 -21.04
CA ARG A 384 -23.44 -3.09 -19.75
C ARG A 384 -23.99 -4.01 -18.68
N LEU A 385 -23.15 -4.44 -17.74
CA LEU A 385 -23.57 -5.00 -16.46
C LEU A 385 -24.49 -3.99 -15.77
N GLU A 386 -25.66 -4.43 -15.35
CA GLU A 386 -26.62 -3.56 -14.68
C GLU A 386 -27.32 -4.19 -13.48
N GLU A 387 -27.76 -3.31 -12.57
CA GLU A 387 -28.77 -3.64 -11.58
C GLU A 387 -30.14 -3.68 -12.27
N TYR A 388 -30.78 -4.85 -12.27
CA TYR A 388 -31.99 -5.09 -13.06
C TYR A 388 -33.10 -4.11 -12.70
N GLY A 389 -33.58 -3.38 -13.70
CA GLY A 389 -34.79 -2.54 -13.59
C GLY A 389 -34.70 -1.38 -12.58
N THR A 390 -33.51 -0.97 -12.13
CA THR A 390 -33.33 0.15 -11.17
C THR A 390 -34.15 0.01 -9.88
N SER A 391 -34.38 -1.22 -9.42
CA SER A 391 -35.24 -1.53 -8.28
C SER A 391 -34.76 -0.95 -6.94
N GLN A 392 -33.46 -0.67 -6.82
CA GLN A 392 -32.76 -0.24 -5.61
C GLN A 392 -33.00 -1.14 -4.39
N THR A 393 -33.32 -2.41 -4.63
CA THR A 393 -33.71 -3.38 -3.60
C THR A 393 -32.65 -4.46 -3.44
N SER A 394 -32.34 -4.82 -2.20
CA SER A 394 -31.43 -5.94 -1.91
C SER A 394 -32.03 -7.26 -2.40
N GLY A 395 -31.23 -8.05 -3.11
CA GLY A 395 -31.65 -9.31 -3.74
C GLY A 395 -32.01 -9.17 -5.23
N THR A 396 -32.02 -7.96 -5.77
CA THR A 396 -32.30 -7.75 -7.21
C THR A 396 -31.20 -8.37 -8.06
N SER A 397 -31.60 -9.14 -9.07
CA SER A 397 -30.67 -9.78 -10.01
C SER A 397 -29.84 -8.77 -10.80
N THR A 398 -28.70 -9.23 -11.30
CA THR A 398 -27.89 -8.50 -12.27
C THR A 398 -27.89 -9.20 -13.62
N ASP A 399 -27.94 -8.40 -14.67
CA ASP A 399 -28.00 -8.82 -16.07
C ASP A 399 -27.13 -7.89 -16.94
N ILE A 400 -27.20 -8.10 -18.25
CA ILE A 400 -26.68 -7.14 -19.22
C ILE A 400 -27.79 -6.52 -20.06
N TRP A 401 -27.65 -5.23 -20.34
CA TRP A 401 -28.57 -4.51 -21.21
C TRP A 401 -27.83 -3.54 -22.12
N SER A 402 -28.40 -3.26 -23.29
CA SER A 402 -27.90 -2.25 -24.23
C SER A 402 -27.60 -0.94 -23.51
N SER A 403 -26.43 -0.36 -23.79
CA SER A 403 -25.97 0.85 -23.11
C SER A 403 -26.99 1.98 -23.25
N ASN A 404 -27.51 2.45 -22.12
CA ASN A 404 -28.46 3.56 -22.02
C ASN A 404 -27.94 4.68 -21.10
N ASN A 405 -26.73 4.52 -20.54
CA ASN A 405 -26.05 5.49 -19.68
C ASN A 405 -26.78 5.79 -18.35
N ASN A 406 -27.74 4.96 -17.97
CA ASN A 406 -28.48 5.08 -16.71
C ASN A 406 -27.61 4.72 -15.50
N ALA A 407 -28.04 5.16 -14.32
CA ALA A 407 -27.31 4.96 -13.07
C ALA A 407 -27.13 3.48 -12.67
N ASN A 408 -28.04 2.59 -13.06
CA ASN A 408 -27.90 1.15 -12.82
C ASN A 408 -26.82 0.47 -13.67
N GLN A 409 -26.36 1.11 -14.75
CA GLN A 409 -25.26 0.65 -15.61
C GLN A 409 -23.89 1.23 -15.21
N LYS A 410 -23.84 1.97 -14.10
CA LYS A 410 -22.66 2.67 -13.60
C LYS A 410 -22.33 2.13 -12.22
N TRP A 411 -21.07 1.79 -12.02
CA TRP A 411 -20.59 1.15 -10.80
C TRP A 411 -19.43 1.94 -10.23
N ALA A 412 -19.53 2.37 -8.97
CA ALA A 412 -18.37 2.87 -8.23
C ALA A 412 -17.52 1.68 -7.79
N PHE A 413 -16.23 1.70 -8.14
CA PHE A 413 -15.25 0.69 -7.77
C PHE A 413 -14.58 1.12 -6.47
N ASN A 414 -14.81 0.37 -5.39
CA ASN A 414 -14.31 0.70 -4.05
C ASN A 414 -13.23 -0.30 -3.67
N TRP A 415 -12.03 0.19 -3.43
CA TRP A 415 -10.92 -0.62 -2.93
C TRP A 415 -11.15 -1.00 -1.47
N VAL A 416 -11.10 -2.30 -1.16
CA VAL A 416 -11.34 -2.82 0.20
C VAL A 416 -10.21 -3.70 0.71
N GLY A 417 -9.11 -3.79 0.00
CA GLY A 417 -7.93 -4.55 0.38
C GLY A 417 -7.03 -4.85 -0.83
N PRO A 418 -5.88 -5.51 -0.64
CA PRO A 418 -4.93 -5.80 -1.73
C PRO A 418 -5.61 -6.49 -2.92
N ASP A 419 -5.80 -5.74 -4.01
CA ASP A 419 -6.53 -6.12 -5.24
C ASP A 419 -7.96 -6.64 -5.03
N LEU A 420 -8.61 -6.27 -3.92
CA LEU A 420 -10.01 -6.60 -3.65
C LEU A 420 -10.90 -5.37 -3.79
N TRP A 421 -11.98 -5.54 -4.56
CA TRP A 421 -12.88 -4.49 -4.94
C TRP A 421 -14.33 -4.81 -4.59
N GLU A 422 -15.06 -3.77 -4.20
CA GLU A 422 -16.51 -3.77 -4.08
C GLU A 422 -17.13 -2.86 -5.16
N LEU A 423 -18.04 -3.40 -5.95
CA LEU A 423 -18.74 -2.66 -7.02
C LEU A 423 -20.09 -2.18 -6.50
N THR A 424 -20.29 -0.87 -6.48
CA THR A 424 -21.51 -0.20 -5.98
C THR A 424 -22.31 0.38 -7.14
N PRO A 425 -23.55 -0.06 -7.41
CA PRO A 425 -24.36 0.52 -8.48
C PRO A 425 -24.73 1.97 -8.12
N GLN A 426 -24.60 2.91 -9.06
CA GLN A 426 -24.92 4.32 -8.82
C GLN A 426 -26.42 4.56 -8.58
N SER A 427 -27.27 3.64 -9.03
CA SER A 427 -28.71 3.65 -8.70
C SER A 427 -28.98 3.34 -7.23
N ALA A 428 -28.11 2.59 -6.54
CA ALA A 428 -28.35 2.11 -5.18
C ALA A 428 -27.05 2.07 -4.33
N PRO A 429 -26.60 3.22 -3.77
CA PRO A 429 -25.32 3.34 -3.09
C PRO A 429 -25.11 2.43 -1.86
N ALA A 430 -26.20 1.93 -1.27
CA ALA A 430 -26.17 1.02 -0.12
C ALA A 430 -25.95 -0.46 -0.51
N LEU A 431 -25.97 -0.79 -1.81
CA LEU A 431 -25.87 -2.16 -2.31
C LEU A 431 -24.51 -2.43 -2.97
N ARG A 432 -24.17 -3.71 -3.13
CA ARG A 432 -22.95 -4.21 -3.78
C ARG A 432 -23.26 -5.35 -4.75
N LEU A 433 -22.49 -5.47 -5.83
CA LEU A 433 -22.46 -6.67 -6.66
C LEU A 433 -22.10 -7.88 -5.80
N ASN A 434 -22.98 -8.88 -5.78
CA ASN A 434 -22.96 -9.98 -4.84
C ASN A 434 -23.25 -11.33 -5.52
N VAL A 435 -22.46 -12.35 -5.20
CA VAL A 435 -22.80 -13.75 -5.54
C VAL A 435 -23.92 -14.25 -4.63
N THR A 436 -25.06 -14.67 -5.21
CA THR A 436 -26.24 -15.08 -4.43
C THR A 436 -25.91 -16.21 -3.44
N GLY A 437 -26.28 -16.01 -2.17
CA GLY A 437 -26.08 -16.99 -1.10
C GLY A 437 -24.62 -17.35 -0.80
N SER A 438 -23.65 -16.56 -1.27
CA SER A 438 -22.21 -16.89 -1.20
C SER A 438 -21.87 -18.26 -1.82
N GLY A 439 -22.61 -18.67 -2.86
CA GLY A 439 -22.42 -19.95 -3.52
C GLY A 439 -21.08 -20.09 -4.26
N ASN A 440 -20.64 -21.33 -4.47
CA ASN A 440 -19.41 -21.70 -5.19
C ASN A 440 -19.67 -22.68 -6.36
N ALA A 441 -20.93 -22.96 -6.67
CA ALA A 441 -21.29 -23.81 -7.81
C ALA A 441 -21.29 -23.00 -9.12
N ASN A 442 -21.04 -23.67 -10.24
CA ASN A 442 -21.28 -23.08 -11.56
C ASN A 442 -22.76 -22.70 -11.70
N GLY A 443 -23.01 -21.53 -12.29
CA GLY A 443 -24.37 -21.06 -12.57
C GLY A 443 -25.04 -20.34 -11.41
N VAL A 444 -24.36 -20.17 -10.27
CA VAL A 444 -24.86 -19.31 -9.19
C VAL A 444 -24.97 -17.89 -9.71
N LYS A 445 -26.18 -17.34 -9.66
CA LYS A 445 -26.48 -16.00 -10.17
C LYS A 445 -25.86 -14.91 -9.30
N THR A 446 -25.70 -13.76 -9.90
CA THR A 446 -25.30 -12.53 -9.22
C THR A 446 -26.52 -11.63 -9.00
N GLN A 447 -26.43 -10.83 -7.96
CA GLN A 447 -27.46 -9.88 -7.53
C GLN A 447 -26.78 -8.65 -6.93
N VAL A 448 -27.55 -7.59 -6.67
CA VAL A 448 -27.14 -6.53 -5.75
C VAL A 448 -27.65 -6.86 -4.35
N SER A 449 -26.85 -6.63 -3.32
CA SER A 449 -27.23 -6.90 -1.93
C SER A 449 -26.70 -5.83 -0.99
N THR A 450 -27.38 -5.60 0.14
CA THR A 450 -26.92 -4.66 1.18
C THR A 450 -25.46 -4.91 1.53
N ALA A 451 -24.65 -3.86 1.54
CA ALA A 451 -23.24 -3.94 1.88
C ALA A 451 -23.05 -4.53 3.29
N ASN A 452 -22.27 -5.60 3.40
CA ASN A 452 -21.97 -6.26 4.67
C ASN A 452 -20.52 -6.77 4.76
N GLY A 453 -19.70 -6.48 3.74
CA GLY A 453 -18.29 -6.88 3.70
C GLY A 453 -18.06 -8.38 3.52
N ALA A 454 -19.09 -9.17 3.16
CA ALA A 454 -18.95 -10.60 2.92
C ALA A 454 -18.04 -10.90 1.73
N SER A 455 -17.41 -12.09 1.73
CA SER A 455 -16.56 -12.54 0.61
C SER A 455 -17.32 -12.65 -0.73
N SER A 456 -18.65 -12.75 -0.71
CA SER A 456 -19.50 -12.72 -1.91
C SER A 456 -19.63 -11.35 -2.57
N GLN A 457 -19.23 -10.28 -1.87
CA GLN A 457 -19.26 -8.89 -2.35
C GLN A 457 -17.87 -8.37 -2.77
N ARG A 458 -16.81 -9.15 -2.54
CA ARG A 458 -15.43 -8.77 -2.82
C ARG A 458 -14.92 -9.50 -4.06
N TRP A 459 -14.40 -8.73 -5.00
CA TRP A 459 -13.98 -9.21 -6.31
C TRP A 459 -12.49 -8.90 -6.51
N ASN A 460 -11.71 -9.92 -6.84
CA ASN A 460 -10.37 -9.74 -7.37
C ASN A 460 -10.48 -9.43 -8.87
N ILE A 461 -9.91 -8.30 -9.31
CA ILE A 461 -9.97 -7.86 -10.70
C ILE A 461 -8.60 -8.12 -11.32
N VAL A 462 -8.54 -8.97 -12.34
CA VAL A 462 -7.26 -9.35 -12.96
C VAL A 462 -7.25 -8.94 -14.42
N ASP A 463 -6.23 -8.18 -14.82
CA ASP A 463 -5.97 -7.83 -16.21
C ASP A 463 -5.69 -9.09 -17.03
N GLN A 464 -6.43 -9.26 -18.13
CA GLN A 464 -6.28 -10.38 -19.07
C GLN A 464 -5.63 -9.92 -20.39
N GLY A 465 -5.16 -8.67 -20.45
CA GLY A 465 -4.56 -8.06 -21.62
C GLY A 465 -5.59 -7.52 -22.62
N SER A 466 -5.09 -6.74 -23.59
CA SER A 466 -5.91 -6.15 -24.67
C SER A 466 -7.11 -5.32 -24.18
N GLY A 467 -7.03 -4.73 -22.98
CA GLY A 467 -8.09 -3.90 -22.40
C GLY A 467 -9.23 -4.68 -21.73
N TYR A 468 -9.07 -5.99 -21.51
CA TYR A 468 -10.07 -6.82 -20.84
C TYR A 468 -9.58 -7.32 -19.49
N THR A 469 -10.52 -7.50 -18.58
CA THR A 469 -10.30 -7.99 -17.21
C THR A 469 -11.21 -9.17 -16.92
N ALA A 470 -10.85 -9.98 -15.94
CA ALA A 470 -11.73 -10.99 -15.35
C ALA A 470 -11.96 -10.65 -13.87
N LEU A 471 -13.20 -10.81 -13.41
CA LEU A 471 -13.62 -10.51 -12.03
C LEU A 471 -13.85 -11.83 -11.29
N PHE A 472 -13.06 -12.10 -10.26
CA PHE A 472 -13.10 -13.33 -9.47
C PHE A 472 -13.69 -13.07 -8.09
N PRO A 473 -14.84 -13.66 -7.73
CA PRO A 473 -15.44 -13.48 -6.41
C PRO A 473 -14.61 -14.19 -5.34
N LEU A 474 -14.38 -13.55 -4.20
CA LEU A 474 -13.60 -14.12 -3.12
C LEU A 474 -14.28 -15.37 -2.50
N CYS A 475 -15.60 -15.48 -2.54
CA CYS A 475 -16.34 -16.64 -2.02
C CYS A 475 -16.23 -17.90 -2.89
N ALA A 476 -15.77 -17.80 -4.14
CA ALA A 476 -15.72 -18.91 -5.09
C ALA A 476 -14.39 -18.95 -5.86
N PRO A 477 -13.28 -19.36 -5.21
CA PRO A 477 -11.96 -19.44 -5.84
C PRO A 477 -11.99 -20.29 -7.12
N GLY A 478 -11.38 -19.78 -8.20
CA GLY A 478 -11.34 -20.44 -9.51
C GLY A 478 -12.59 -20.21 -10.37
N LYS A 479 -13.55 -19.40 -9.91
CA LYS A 479 -14.69 -18.93 -10.70
C LYS A 479 -14.52 -17.48 -11.13
N ALA A 480 -15.15 -17.09 -12.23
CA ALA A 480 -15.18 -15.70 -12.71
C ALA A 480 -16.63 -15.25 -12.96
N LEU A 481 -16.85 -13.94 -12.98
CA LEU A 481 -18.06 -13.29 -13.45
C LEU A 481 -18.32 -13.66 -14.91
N ASP A 482 -19.51 -14.16 -15.20
CA ASP A 482 -19.83 -14.91 -16.43
C ASP A 482 -21.23 -14.53 -16.94
N LEU A 483 -21.40 -14.44 -18.26
CA LEU A 483 -22.72 -14.33 -18.88
C LEU A 483 -23.35 -15.70 -19.04
N ASP A 484 -24.58 -15.85 -18.57
CA ASP A 484 -25.29 -17.12 -18.66
C ASP A 484 -25.40 -17.61 -20.11
N SER A 485 -24.99 -18.87 -20.28
CA SER A 485 -24.95 -19.57 -21.57
C SER A 485 -24.12 -18.86 -22.65
N GLY A 486 -23.25 -17.90 -22.28
CA GLY A 486 -22.41 -17.13 -23.19
C GLY A 486 -23.19 -16.24 -24.17
N THR A 487 -24.47 -15.96 -23.89
CA THR A 487 -25.33 -15.20 -24.81
C THR A 487 -25.16 -13.69 -24.66
N SER A 488 -25.46 -12.93 -25.71
CA SER A 488 -25.27 -11.47 -25.78
C SER A 488 -26.57 -10.67 -25.80
N ALA A 489 -27.71 -11.31 -25.53
CA ALA A 489 -29.02 -10.68 -25.60
C ALA A 489 -29.29 -9.78 -24.37
N ASN A 490 -30.10 -8.74 -24.54
CA ASN A 490 -30.60 -7.95 -23.41
C ASN A 490 -31.34 -8.85 -22.42
N GLY A 491 -31.09 -8.66 -21.12
CA GLY A 491 -31.66 -9.50 -20.07
C GLY A 491 -30.87 -10.78 -19.79
N THR A 492 -29.75 -11.02 -20.48
CA THR A 492 -28.89 -12.17 -20.16
C THR A 492 -28.37 -12.03 -18.73
N SER A 493 -28.75 -12.98 -17.88
CA SER A 493 -28.37 -12.97 -16.46
C SER A 493 -26.87 -13.13 -16.28
N VAL A 494 -26.32 -12.47 -15.26
CA VAL A 494 -24.92 -12.61 -14.87
C VAL A 494 -24.80 -13.64 -13.74
N GLN A 495 -23.77 -14.48 -13.82
CA GLN A 495 -23.51 -15.58 -12.90
C GLN A 495 -22.02 -15.71 -12.59
N ILE A 496 -21.67 -16.74 -11.84
CA ILE A 496 -20.30 -17.20 -11.71
C ILE A 496 -20.14 -18.57 -12.36
N TRP A 497 -19.01 -18.77 -13.05
CA TRP A 497 -18.68 -20.04 -13.69
C TRP A 497 -17.20 -20.33 -13.59
N GLY A 498 -16.81 -21.60 -13.82
CA GLY A 498 -15.40 -22.01 -13.88
C GLY A 498 -14.61 -21.13 -14.83
N TYR A 499 -13.54 -20.49 -14.34
CA TYR A 499 -12.75 -19.59 -15.17
C TYR A 499 -12.01 -20.39 -16.25
N LEU A 500 -12.17 -19.97 -17.50
CA LEU A 500 -11.48 -20.53 -18.64
C LEU A 500 -10.80 -19.38 -19.40
N PRO A 501 -9.46 -19.31 -19.41
CA PRO A 501 -8.73 -18.23 -20.06
C PRO A 501 -9.17 -18.01 -21.52
N GLY A 502 -9.50 -16.78 -21.86
CA GLY A 502 -9.88 -16.38 -23.22
C GLY A 502 -11.38 -16.48 -23.55
N TRP A 503 -12.20 -17.06 -22.68
CA TRP A 503 -13.66 -17.13 -22.88
C TRP A 503 -14.28 -15.74 -22.83
N SER A 504 -14.89 -15.32 -23.94
CA SER A 504 -15.36 -13.94 -24.14
C SER A 504 -16.46 -13.51 -23.16
N GLU A 505 -17.27 -14.44 -22.69
CA GLU A 505 -18.35 -14.28 -21.72
C GLU A 505 -17.85 -14.08 -20.29
N GLN A 506 -16.55 -14.28 -20.03
CA GLN A 506 -15.88 -14.10 -18.74
C GLN A 506 -14.92 -12.90 -18.74
N LEU A 507 -14.82 -12.19 -19.86
CA LEU A 507 -13.93 -11.06 -20.06
C LEU A 507 -14.74 -9.77 -20.14
N TRP A 508 -14.31 -8.77 -19.39
CA TRP A 508 -15.04 -7.53 -19.18
C TRP A 508 -14.13 -6.32 -19.41
N GLN A 509 -14.62 -5.36 -20.18
CA GLN A 509 -14.00 -4.06 -20.35
C GLN A 509 -14.56 -3.11 -19.27
N ILE A 510 -13.68 -2.37 -18.58
CA ILE A 510 -14.03 -1.37 -17.56
C ILE A 510 -13.59 0.00 -18.09
N PHE A 511 -14.51 0.98 -18.13
CA PHE A 511 -14.25 2.32 -18.68
C PHE A 511 -15.23 3.41 -18.22
#